data_AF-A0AAN2PM44-F1
#
_entry.id   AF-A0AAN2PM44-F1
#
_cell.length_a   1.000
_cell.length_b   1.000
_cell.length_c   1.000
_cell.angle_alpha   90.00
_cell.angle_beta   90.00
_cell.angle_gamma   90.00
#
_symmetry.space_group_name_H-M   'P 1'
#
loop_
_entity.id
_entity.type
_entity.pdbx_description
1 polymer ?
#
loop_
_entity_poly.entity_id
_entity_poly.type
_entity_poly.pdbx_seq_one_letter_code
_entity_poly.pdbx_strand_id
1 'polypeptide(L)' 'MSKITNEVLRFIGIVLFIFAVQGLIRPLFNMFFGHSLTFNLFSLPSTASLVLYVIILVLGIWLVKKTKPFDSEKK' A
#
# COMPACT_ATOMS: atom_id res chain seq x y z
N MET A 1 19.13 -9.51 11.36
CA MET A 1 18.77 -8.23 10.71
C MET A 1 18.94 -7.13 11.74
N SER A 2 19.68 -6.07 11.42
CA SER A 2 19.89 -4.96 12.36
C SER A 2 18.55 -4.34 12.76
N LYS A 3 18.42 -3.85 14.01
CA LYS A 3 17.20 -3.19 14.49
C LYS A 3 16.75 -2.09 13.53
N ILE A 4 17.70 -1.27 13.08
CA ILE A 4 17.49 -0.18 12.12
C ILE A 4 16.93 -0.70 10.80
N THR A 5 17.50 -1.79 10.26
CA THR A 5 17.02 -2.40 9.01
C THR A 5 15.58 -2.91 9.15
N ASN A 6 15.21 -3.49 10.29
CA ASN A 6 13.84 -3.95 10.52
C ASN A 6 12.84 -2.78 10.58
N GLU A 7 13.18 -1.70 11.29
CA GLU A 7 12.32 -0.52 11.42
C GLU A 7 12.12 0.17 10.07
N VAL A 8 13.18 0.36 9.30
CA VAL A 8 13.12 0.93 7.94
C VAL A 8 12.27 0.05 7.03
N LEU A 9 12.46 -1.27 7.06
CA LEU A 9 11.70 -2.19 6.23
C LEU A 9 10.21 -2.20 6.59
N ARG A 10 9.88 -2.10 7.89
CA ARG A 10 8.50 -1.99 8.36
C ARG A 10 7.88 -0.67 7.92
N PHE A 11 8.62 0.43 8.05
CA PHE A 11 8.17 1.75 7.60
C PHE A 11 7.87 1.75 6.11
N ILE A 12 8.77 1.20 5.28
CA ILE A 12 8.53 1.05 3.84
C ILE A 12 7.27 0.22 3.58
N GLY A 13 7.10 -0.91 4.28
CA GLY A 13 5.90 -1.74 4.17
C GLY A 13 4.60 -0.97 4.48
N ILE A 14 4.60 -0.15 5.54
CA ILE A 14 3.47 0.69 5.93
C ILE A 14 3.19 1.75 4.86
N VAL A 15 4.22 2.44 4.36
CA VAL A 15 4.08 3.45 3.31
C VAL A 15 3.49 2.85 2.03
N LEU A 16 4.00 1.70 1.60
CA LEU A 16 3.47 0.98 0.44
C LEU A 16 2.01 0.56 0.64
N PHE A 17 1.67 0.08 1.84
CA PHE A 17 0.30 -0.28 2.19
C PHE A 17 -0.63 0.94 2.10
N ILE A 18 -0.28 2.06 2.74
CA ILE A 18 -1.09 3.28 2.72
C ILE A 18 -1.24 3.80 1.28
N PHE A 19 -0.15 3.82 0.51
CA PHE A 19 -0.16 4.23 -0.89
C PHE A 19 -1.12 3.39 -1.73
N ALA A 20 -1.06 2.06 -1.61
CA ALA A 20 -1.95 1.16 -2.33
C ALA A 20 -3.41 1.31 -1.91
N VAL A 21 -3.66 1.41 -0.60
CA VAL A 21 -5.02 1.61 -0.06
C VAL A 21 -5.61 2.93 -0.57
N GLN A 22 -4.87 4.03 -0.53
CA GLN A 22 -5.33 5.32 -1.06
C GLN A 22 -5.63 5.25 -2.56
N GLY A 23 -4.76 4.59 -3.33
CA GLY A 23 -4.93 4.39 -4.77
C GLY A 23 -6.16 3.57 -5.13
N LEU A 24 -6.54 2.61 -4.29
CA LEU A 24 -7.76 1.80 -4.47
C LEU A 24 -9.03 2.51 -3.99
N ILE A 25 -8.95 3.22 -2.86
CA ILE A 25 -10.09 3.89 -2.22
C ILE A 25 -10.59 5.08 -3.05
N ARG A 26 -9.69 5.88 -3.66
CA ARG A 26 -10.09 7.04 -4.48
C ARG A 26 -11.11 6.71 -5.59
N PRO A 27 -10.82 5.76 -6.51
CA PRO A 27 -11.76 5.39 -7.55
C PRO A 27 -13.03 4.73 -7.01
N LEU A 28 -12.95 4.02 -5.87
CA LEU A 28 -14.13 3.51 -5.17
C LEU A 28 -15.02 4.65 -4.65
N PHE A 29 -14.45 5.70 -4.05
CA PHE A 29 -15.20 6.89 -3.65
C PHE A 29 -15.83 7.59 -4.85
N ASN A 30 -15.09 7.78 -5.94
CA ASN A 30 -15.61 8.39 -7.16
C ASN A 30 -16.79 7.61 -7.76
N MET A 31 -16.82 6.29 -7.62
CA MET A 31 -17.95 5.46 -8.04
C MET A 31 -19.25 5.84 -7.31
N PHE A 32 -19.19 6.17 -6.01
CA PHE A 32 -20.35 6.62 -5.24
C PHE A 32 -20.89 7.97 -5.71
N PHE A 33 -20.08 8.78 -6.37
CA PHE A 33 -20.48 10.05 -7.01
C PHE A 33 -20.94 9.88 -8.46
N GLY A 34 -21.07 8.64 -8.95
CA GLY A 34 -21.53 8.36 -10.31
C GLY A 34 -20.46 8.48 -11.39
N HIS A 35 -19.17 8.61 -11.02
CA HIS A 35 -18.07 8.63 -11.96
C HIS A 35 -17.56 7.22 -12.30
N SER A 36 -16.97 7.07 -13.48
CA SER A 36 -16.35 5.82 -13.92
C SER A 36 -15.19 5.39 -13.02
N LEU A 37 -15.06 4.07 -12.83
CA LEU A 37 -14.05 3.45 -11.98
C LEU A 37 -12.69 3.43 -12.69
N THR A 38 -11.94 4.53 -12.56
CA THR A 38 -10.64 4.71 -13.21
C THR A 38 -9.50 4.64 -12.22
N PHE A 39 -8.67 3.60 -12.30
CA PHE A 39 -7.43 3.52 -11.55
C PHE A 39 -6.32 4.17 -12.36
N ASN A 40 -5.61 5.13 -11.77
CA ASN A 40 -4.48 5.78 -12.42
C ASN A 40 -3.23 5.58 -11.57
N LEU A 41 -2.20 5.02 -12.18
CA LEU A 41 -0.88 4.88 -11.60
C LEU A 41 0.16 5.16 -12.69
N PHE A 42 0.91 6.26 -12.57
CA PHE A 42 1.95 6.65 -13.55
C PHE A 42 1.51 6.56 -15.03
N SER A 43 0.28 6.96 -15.34
CA SER A 43 -0.30 6.93 -16.69
C SER A 43 -0.49 5.52 -17.30
N LEU A 44 -0.47 4.47 -16.48
CA LEU A 44 -0.81 3.12 -16.92
C LEU A 44 -2.31 2.95 -17.20
N PRO A 45 -2.70 2.01 -18.07
CA PRO A 45 -4.10 1.62 -18.25
C PRO A 45 -4.76 1.23 -16.91
N SER A 46 -6.06 1.52 -16.76
CA SER A 46 -6.79 1.31 -15.50
C SER A 46 -6.65 -0.12 -14.96
N THR A 47 -6.76 -1.13 -15.83
CA THR A 47 -6.60 -2.54 -15.43
C THR A 47 -5.19 -2.84 -14.93
N ALA A 48 -4.16 -2.35 -15.62
CA ALA A 48 -2.76 -2.54 -15.20
C ALA A 48 -2.47 -1.79 -13.89
N SER A 49 -3.00 -0.57 -13.74
CA SER A 49 -2.90 0.22 -12.51
C SER A 49 -3.51 -0.52 -11.32
N LEU A 50 -4.71 -1.11 -11.49
CA LEU A 50 -5.35 -1.91 -10.44
C LEU A 50 -4.49 -3.12 -10.04
N VAL A 51 -3.99 -3.87 -11.02
CA VAL A 51 -3.11 -5.03 -10.76
C VAL A 51 -1.87 -4.59 -9.99
N LEU A 52 -1.23 -3.48 -10.38
CA LEU A 52 -0.08 -2.95 -9.65
C LEU A 52 -0.43 -2.54 -8.22
N TYR A 53 -1.55 -1.83 -8.01
CA TYR A 53 -1.99 -1.45 -6.67
C TYR A 53 -2.21 -2.67 -5.78
N VAL A 54 -2.82 -3.74 -6.31
CA VAL A 54 -2.99 -5.01 -5.59
C VAL A 54 -1.64 -5.65 -5.25
N ILE A 55 -0.69 -5.66 -6.19
CA ILE A 55 0.66 -6.20 -5.94
C ILE A 55 1.37 -5.40 -4.85
N ILE A 56 1.33 -4.06 -4.93
CA ILE A 56 1.94 -3.17 -3.93
C ILE A 56 1.29 -3.37 -2.55
N LEU A 57 -0.04 -3.54 -2.51
CA LEU A 57 -0.78 -3.82 -1.28
C LEU A 57 -0.28 -5.13 -0.63
N VAL A 58 -0.23 -6.22 -1.41
CA VAL A 58 0.21 -7.53 -0.93
C VAL A 58 1.65 -7.47 -0.45
N LEU A 59 2.54 -6.81 -1.20
CA LEU A 59 3.94 -6.60 -0.80
C LEU A 59 4.06 -5.78 0.49
N GLY A 60 3.28 -4.70 0.62
CA GLY A 60 3.24 -3.87 1.82
C GLY A 60 2.81 -4.67 3.05
N ILE A 61 1.70 -5.42 2.96
CA ILE A 61 1.22 -6.30 4.04
C ILE A 61 2.27 -7.36 4.37
N TRP A 62 2.87 -7.98 3.36
CA TRP A 62 3.88 -9.02 3.56
C TRP A 62 5.12 -8.48 4.29
N LEU A 63 5.61 -7.29 3.90
CA LEU A 63 6.71 -6.60 4.55
C LEU A 63 6.39 -6.27 6.02
N VAL A 64 5.19 -5.76 6.28
CA VAL A 64 4.74 -5.44 7.66
C VAL A 64 4.59 -6.70 8.51
N LYS A 65 4.07 -7.81 7.96
CA LYS A 65 3.95 -9.09 8.68
C LYS A 65 5.29 -9.76 8.94
N LYS A 66 6.26 -9.60 8.04
CA LYS A 66 7.59 -10.21 8.17
C LYS A 66 8.49 -9.44 9.14
N THR A 67 8.25 -8.15 9.30
CA THR A 67 9.04 -7.29 10.19
C THR A 67 8.53 -7.37 11.62
N LYS A 68 9.44 -7.24 12.59
CA LYS A 68 9.09 -7.19 14.01
C LYS A 68 8.39 -5.87 14.34
N PRO A 69 7.48 -5.85 15.32
CA PRO A 69 6.89 -4.61 15.79
C PRO A 69 7.95 -3.61 16.27
N PHE A 70 7.62 -2.32 16.23
CA PHE A 70 8.52 -1.26 16.66
C PHE A 70 8.82 -1.47 18.15
N ASP A 71 10.06 -1.24 18.59
CA ASP A 71 10.42 -1.44 20.02
C ASP A 71 9.55 -0.55 20.93
N SER A 72 9.04 0.58 20.41
CA SER A 72 8.09 1.47 21.09
C SER A 72 6.69 0.88 21.33
N GLU A 73 6.30 -0.22 20.68
CA GLU A 73 5.02 -0.92 20.96
C GLU A 73 5.08 -1.77 22.24
N LYS A 74 6.27 -2.00 22.82
CA LYS A 74 6.46 -2.85 24.02
C LYS A 74 6.68 -2.08 25.34
N LYS A 75 6.54 -0.75 25.32
CA LYS A 75 6.57 0.10 26.52
C LYS A 75 5.17 0.55 26.87
#